data_AF-A0A229NVG6-F1
#
_entry.id   AF-A0A229NVG6-F1
#
_cell.length_a   1.000
_cell.length_b   1.000
_cell.length_c   1.000
_cell.angle_alpha   90.00
_cell.angle_beta   90.00
_cell.angle_gamma   90.00
#
_symmetry.space_group_name_H-M   'P 1'
#
loop_
_entity.id
_entity.type
_entity.pdbx_description
1 polymer ?
#
loop_
_entity_poly.entity_id
_entity_poly.type
_entity_poly.pdbx_seq_one_letter_code
_entity_poly.pdbx_strand_id
1 'polypeptide(L)'
;MGTHDSSMSEGMVAPMAPITAAKLPSGEEWGYQIKWDGVRLLALIGEDKSVQLISRQGLLKNLIYPELVALLQGCASSLGRCVLDGELISWTGERPSFQRVLQRERTRGYGGSSAMTELRHPDPGIAPWRSSDAAAASQRNTGASAPAADDSFGLPNRPESVSTSSQVAHGIFPSPPGLVFVLFDLLAVDGRDLRQLPFRERHETLLRLAPLLPNGLLVTELYSDGEALWRWVSNAGWEGVVSKRLTSPYREAKKHRDWLKTKTALLVDVDIVGLKVREGQAVSLIMSLDGQYFGSVSLGLTGEMRALLTSQLVPGNAFADGRSQYGKLPFPTLHPDLKRERIVWLEQPIPCTVTGLEITEAGQLRHPKLASFGRRG
;
A
#
# COMPACT_ATOMS: atom_id res chain seq x y z
N MET A 1 13.37 -34.40 -7.85
CA MET A 1 13.31 -33.47 -8.98
C MET A 1 11.83 -33.19 -9.21
N GLY A 2 11.26 -32.24 -8.44
CA GLY A 2 9.83 -31.93 -8.46
C GLY A 2 9.65 -30.55 -9.05
N THR A 3 9.13 -30.47 -10.27
CA THR A 3 8.75 -29.23 -10.93
C THR A 3 7.42 -28.77 -10.34
N HIS A 4 7.43 -27.65 -9.60
CA HIS A 4 6.22 -26.92 -9.28
C HIS A 4 5.66 -26.30 -10.56
N ASP A 5 4.66 -26.97 -11.14
CA ASP A 5 3.90 -26.43 -12.25
C ASP A 5 3.10 -25.21 -11.76
N SER A 6 3.49 -24.04 -12.28
CA SER A 6 2.95 -22.73 -11.95
C SER A 6 1.97 -22.32 -13.05
N SER A 7 0.96 -23.15 -13.31
CA SER A 7 -0.06 -22.84 -14.30
C SER A 7 -1.04 -21.81 -13.73
N MET A 8 -0.75 -20.52 -13.91
CA MET A 8 -1.81 -19.52 -13.91
C MET A 8 -2.82 -19.92 -14.99
N SER A 9 -4.10 -19.96 -14.65
CA SER A 9 -5.19 -20.28 -15.59
C SER A 9 -5.08 -19.42 -16.85
N GLU A 10 -5.09 -20.06 -18.01
CA GLU A 10 -5.05 -19.40 -19.32
C GLU A 10 -6.01 -18.20 -19.35
N GLY A 11 -5.47 -17.00 -19.60
CA GLY A 11 -6.27 -15.78 -19.79
C GLY A 11 -6.23 -14.75 -18.64
N MET A 12 -5.64 -15.06 -17.48
CA MET A 12 -5.52 -14.05 -16.42
C MET A 12 -4.21 -13.25 -16.54
N VAL A 13 -4.36 -11.94 -16.75
CA VAL A 13 -3.25 -11.01 -16.90
C VAL A 13 -2.78 -10.52 -15.54
N ALA A 14 -1.48 -10.68 -15.27
CA ALA A 14 -0.89 -10.19 -14.03
C ALA A 14 -1.01 -8.65 -13.96
N PRO A 15 -1.50 -8.07 -12.84
CA PRO A 15 -1.64 -6.62 -12.73
C PRO A 15 -0.32 -5.89 -13.00
N MET A 16 -0.40 -4.76 -13.71
CA MET A 16 0.71 -3.85 -13.95
C MET A 16 1.24 -3.33 -12.62
N ALA A 17 2.55 -3.40 -12.41
CA ALA A 17 3.18 -3.14 -11.14
C ALA A 17 4.25 -2.03 -11.28
N PRO A 18 4.16 -0.94 -10.50
CA PRO A 18 5.12 0.15 -10.59
C PRO A 18 6.54 -0.31 -10.19
N ILE A 19 7.53 0.24 -10.88
CA ILE A 19 8.95 0.04 -10.62
C ILE A 19 9.45 1.10 -9.65
N THR A 20 10.26 0.70 -8.67
CA THR A 20 10.83 1.65 -7.71
C THR A 20 11.74 2.66 -8.42
N ALA A 21 11.51 3.94 -8.16
CA ALA A 21 12.37 5.04 -8.57
C ALA A 21 12.86 5.79 -7.33
N ALA A 22 14.10 6.30 -7.38
CA ALA A 22 14.69 7.05 -6.27
C ALA A 22 14.16 8.49 -6.17
N LYS A 23 13.65 9.03 -7.28
CA LYS A 23 13.09 10.37 -7.41
C LYS A 23 11.88 10.32 -8.33
N LEU A 24 10.99 11.29 -8.20
CA LEU A 24 9.92 11.46 -9.18
C LEU A 24 10.53 11.73 -10.57
N PRO A 25 10.01 11.09 -11.64
CA PRO A 25 10.30 11.55 -12.99
C PRO A 25 9.73 12.96 -13.18
N SER A 26 10.25 13.67 -14.18
CA SER A 26 9.74 14.98 -14.61
C SER A 26 9.38 14.94 -16.09
N GLY A 27 8.53 15.87 -16.53
CA GLY A 27 8.07 16.00 -17.92
C GLY A 27 6.55 15.92 -18.05
N GLU A 28 6.01 16.54 -19.10
CA GLU A 28 4.57 16.64 -19.37
C GLU A 28 3.94 15.29 -19.73
N GLU A 29 4.76 14.29 -20.06
CA GLU A 29 4.28 12.96 -20.37
C GLU A 29 3.93 12.12 -19.14
N TRP A 30 4.17 12.65 -17.93
CA TRP A 30 3.88 12.00 -16.66
C TRP A 30 2.64 12.60 -15.99
N GLY A 31 1.80 11.73 -15.47
CA GLY A 31 0.80 12.07 -14.45
C GLY A 31 1.13 11.38 -13.13
N TYR A 32 0.77 12.02 -12.03
CA TYR A 32 1.12 11.57 -10.69
C TYR A 32 -0.16 11.21 -9.92
N GLN A 33 -0.13 10.13 -9.16
CA GLN A 33 -1.20 9.70 -8.27
C GLN A 33 -0.62 9.37 -6.91
N ILE A 34 -1.43 9.47 -5.87
CA ILE A 34 -1.04 9.06 -4.53
C ILE A 34 -0.76 7.55 -4.53
N LYS A 35 0.33 7.15 -3.86
CA LYS A 35 0.58 5.74 -3.57
C LYS A 35 -0.25 5.33 -2.37
N TRP A 36 -1.31 4.57 -2.64
CA TRP A 36 -2.12 3.93 -1.60
C TRP A 36 -1.43 2.68 -1.05
N ASP A 37 -1.56 2.47 0.26
CA ASP A 37 -1.01 1.33 0.98
C ASP A 37 -2.14 0.40 1.44
N GLY A 38 -2.27 -0.78 0.82
CA GLY A 38 -3.40 -1.66 1.02
C GLY A 38 -3.25 -3.03 0.36
N VAL A 39 -4.36 -3.60 -0.09
CA VAL A 39 -4.39 -4.84 -0.86
C VAL A 39 -4.85 -4.57 -2.28
N ARG A 40 -3.96 -4.82 -3.24
CA ARG A 40 -4.24 -4.74 -4.67
C ARG A 40 -5.28 -5.77 -5.09
N LEU A 41 -6.37 -5.32 -5.69
CA LEU A 41 -7.43 -6.17 -6.24
C LEU A 41 -7.79 -5.75 -7.67
N LEU A 42 -7.93 -6.74 -8.55
CA LEU A 42 -8.76 -6.62 -9.74
C LEU A 42 -10.19 -7.00 -9.38
N ALA A 43 -11.14 -6.13 -9.65
CA ALA A 43 -12.57 -6.41 -9.52
C ALA A 43 -13.16 -6.66 -10.91
N LEU A 44 -13.59 -7.90 -11.15
CA LEU A 44 -14.22 -8.32 -12.40
C LEU A 44 -15.73 -8.35 -12.16
N ILE A 45 -16.48 -7.59 -12.97
CA ILE A 45 -17.95 -7.57 -12.97
C ILE A 45 -18.42 -8.23 -14.26
N GLY A 46 -19.18 -9.32 -14.14
CA GLY A 46 -19.76 -10.08 -15.25
C GLY A 46 -21.04 -9.45 -15.80
N GLU A 47 -21.48 -9.93 -16.98
CA GLU A 47 -22.77 -9.52 -17.58
C GLU A 47 -23.97 -9.93 -16.72
N ASP A 48 -23.85 -11.05 -16.01
CA ASP A 48 -24.80 -11.55 -15.02
C ASP A 48 -24.71 -10.83 -13.67
N LYS A 49 -23.89 -9.77 -13.58
CA LYS A 49 -23.61 -8.97 -12.36
C LYS A 49 -22.86 -9.75 -11.28
N SER A 50 -22.29 -10.91 -11.62
CA SER A 50 -21.36 -11.60 -10.74
C SER A 50 -20.11 -10.75 -10.51
N VAL A 51 -19.51 -10.88 -9.33
CA VAL A 51 -18.31 -10.13 -8.93
C VAL A 51 -17.23 -11.09 -8.49
N GLN A 52 -16.02 -10.93 -9.05
CA GLN A 52 -14.81 -11.60 -8.57
C GLN A 52 -13.75 -10.59 -8.17
N LEU A 53 -13.17 -10.79 -6.98
CA LEU A 53 -12.05 -10.02 -6.48
C LEU A 53 -10.79 -10.87 -6.59
N ILE A 54 -9.83 -10.43 -7.38
CA ILE A 54 -8.60 -11.18 -7.67
C ILE A 54 -7.41 -10.38 -7.16
N SER A 55 -6.63 -10.97 -6.27
CA SER A 55 -5.40 -10.36 -5.77
C SER A 55 -4.29 -10.32 -6.83
N ARG A 56 -3.21 -9.58 -6.55
CA ARG A 56 -2.02 -9.54 -7.40
C ARG A 56 -1.44 -10.91 -7.75
N GLN A 57 -1.58 -11.89 -6.86
CA GLN A 57 -1.09 -13.26 -7.03
C GLN A 57 -2.10 -14.17 -7.76
N GLY A 58 -3.23 -13.63 -8.24
CA GLY A 58 -4.27 -14.40 -8.92
C GLY A 58 -5.21 -15.14 -7.97
N LEU A 59 -5.15 -14.90 -6.66
CA LEU A 59 -6.02 -15.56 -5.69
C LEU A 59 -7.37 -14.85 -5.57
N LEU A 60 -8.45 -15.63 -5.54
CA LEU A 60 -9.80 -15.14 -5.28
C LEU A 60 -9.93 -14.64 -3.83
N LYS A 61 -10.50 -13.45 -3.65
CA LYS A 61 -10.60 -12.73 -2.37
C LYS A 61 -12.03 -12.46 -1.91
N ASN A 62 -13.03 -12.96 -2.64
CA ASN A 62 -14.45 -12.75 -2.35
C ASN A 62 -14.81 -13.06 -0.88
N LEU A 63 -14.35 -14.20 -0.36
CA LEU A 63 -14.65 -14.63 1.01
C LEU A 63 -13.92 -13.80 2.08
N ILE A 64 -12.82 -13.12 1.73
CA ILE A 64 -12.10 -12.23 2.65
C ILE A 64 -12.78 -10.86 2.73
N TYR A 65 -13.33 -10.40 1.61
CA TYR A 65 -13.97 -9.08 1.46
C TYR A 65 -15.42 -9.18 0.93
N PRO A 66 -16.32 -9.92 1.61
CA PRO A 66 -17.71 -10.06 1.17
C PRO A 66 -18.46 -8.73 1.12
N GLU A 67 -18.09 -7.75 1.96
CA GLU A 67 -18.67 -6.42 1.94
C GLU A 67 -18.34 -5.65 0.65
N LEU A 68 -17.14 -5.83 0.09
CA LEU A 68 -16.75 -5.20 -1.17
C LEU A 68 -17.46 -5.89 -2.35
N VAL A 69 -17.63 -7.22 -2.28
CA VAL A 69 -18.43 -7.98 -3.24
C VAL A 69 -19.87 -7.45 -3.28
N ALA A 70 -20.53 -7.34 -2.12
CA ALA A 70 -21.89 -6.82 -2.03
C ALA A 70 -22.02 -5.38 -2.56
N LEU A 71 -21.04 -4.53 -2.24
CA LEU A 71 -21.00 -3.14 -2.69
C LEU A 71 -20.86 -3.02 -4.22
N LEU A 72 -19.96 -3.82 -4.82
CA LEU A 72 -19.79 -3.89 -6.27
C LEU A 72 -21.02 -4.49 -6.96
N GLN A 73 -21.63 -5.54 -6.39
CA GLN A 73 -22.87 -6.13 -6.92
C GLN A 73 -24.03 -5.12 -6.93
N GLY A 74 -24.12 -4.27 -5.89
CA GLY A 74 -25.15 -3.23 -5.80
C GLY A 74 -25.09 -2.18 -6.92
N CYS A 75 -23.89 -1.90 -7.46
CA CYS A 75 -23.69 -0.95 -8.56
C CYS A 75 -23.42 -1.61 -9.92
N ALA A 76 -23.33 -2.95 -9.98
CA ALA A 76 -23.00 -3.70 -11.20
C ALA A 76 -23.96 -3.43 -12.38
N SER A 77 -25.25 -3.20 -12.09
CA SER A 77 -26.23 -2.87 -13.15
C SER A 77 -25.94 -1.54 -13.83
N SER A 78 -25.44 -0.55 -13.07
CA SER A 78 -25.12 0.78 -13.57
C SER A 78 -23.75 0.80 -14.27
N LEU A 79 -22.79 0.03 -13.74
CA LEU A 79 -21.44 -0.05 -14.29
C LEU A 79 -21.34 -0.92 -15.55
N GLY A 80 -22.22 -1.90 -15.69
CA GLY A 80 -22.11 -2.91 -16.74
C GLY A 80 -20.92 -3.86 -16.50
N ARG A 81 -20.65 -4.71 -17.50
CA ARG A 81 -19.51 -5.63 -17.48
C ARG A 81 -18.22 -4.81 -17.49
N CYS A 82 -17.36 -4.95 -16.48
CA CYS A 82 -16.09 -4.22 -16.46
C CYS A 82 -14.99 -4.92 -15.65
N VAL A 83 -13.75 -4.47 -15.83
CA VAL A 83 -12.59 -4.89 -15.04
C VAL A 83 -11.92 -3.65 -14.46
N LEU A 84 -12.02 -3.52 -13.14
CA LEU A 84 -11.49 -2.41 -12.36
C LEU A 84 -10.19 -2.81 -11.68
N ASP A 85 -9.20 -1.91 -11.67
CA ASP A 85 -7.93 -2.11 -10.97
C ASP A 85 -7.80 -1.08 -9.85
N GLY A 86 -7.66 -1.57 -8.62
CA GLY A 86 -7.73 -0.73 -7.42
C GLY A 86 -6.95 -1.27 -6.23
N GLU A 87 -6.84 -0.42 -5.21
CA GLU A 87 -6.23 -0.72 -3.92
C GLU A 87 -7.30 -0.67 -2.83
N LEU A 88 -7.48 -1.76 -2.09
CA LEU A 88 -8.35 -1.78 -0.93
C LEU A 88 -7.58 -1.31 0.30
N ILE A 89 -7.99 -0.18 0.87
CA ILE A 89 -7.37 0.43 2.05
C ILE A 89 -8.31 0.38 3.24
N SER A 90 -7.75 0.44 4.46
CA SER A 90 -8.51 0.76 5.66
C SER A 90 -8.38 2.25 5.95
N TRP A 91 -9.50 2.95 6.03
CA TRP A 91 -9.52 4.38 6.36
C TRP A 91 -9.84 4.58 7.84
N THR A 92 -9.02 5.37 8.53
CA THR A 92 -9.20 5.65 9.97
C THR A 92 -9.69 7.07 10.25
N GLY A 93 -10.02 7.85 9.22
CA GLY A 93 -10.41 9.27 9.32
C GLY A 93 -9.29 10.23 8.94
N GLU A 94 -8.03 9.86 9.20
CA GLU A 94 -6.88 10.75 9.01
C GLU A 94 -5.89 10.25 7.94
N ARG A 95 -5.65 8.93 7.90
CA ARG A 95 -4.74 8.29 6.92
C ARG A 95 -5.15 6.85 6.60
N PRO A 96 -4.70 6.30 5.46
CA PRO A 96 -4.79 4.86 5.19
C PRO A 96 -3.96 4.07 6.21
N SER A 97 -4.52 2.99 6.76
CA SER A 97 -3.83 2.09 7.68
C SER A 97 -3.60 0.72 7.06
N PHE A 98 -2.37 0.48 6.58
CA PHE A 98 -1.97 -0.81 6.01
C PHE A 98 -2.02 -1.95 7.03
N GLN A 99 -1.60 -1.69 8.27
CA GLN A 99 -1.55 -2.69 9.35
C GLN A 99 -2.92 -3.35 9.59
N ARG A 100 -4.02 -2.59 9.50
CA ARG A 100 -5.37 -3.12 9.69
C ARG A 100 -5.81 -4.05 8.57
N VAL A 101 -5.47 -3.73 7.32
CA VAL A 101 -5.77 -4.60 6.17
C VAL A 101 -4.92 -5.89 6.24
N LEU A 102 -3.64 -5.76 6.58
CA LEU A 102 -2.74 -6.91 6.75
C LEU A 102 -3.16 -7.83 7.89
N GLN A 103 -3.60 -7.26 9.03
CA GLN A 103 -4.12 -8.05 10.15
C GLN A 103 -5.33 -8.87 9.72
N ARG A 104 -6.27 -8.28 8.95
CA ARG A 104 -7.43 -9.00 8.43
C ARG A 104 -7.05 -10.11 7.46
N GLU A 105 -6.12 -9.87 6.54
CA GLU A 105 -5.58 -10.90 5.63
C GLU A 105 -4.92 -12.06 6.40
N ARG A 106 -4.31 -11.80 7.56
CA ARG A 106 -3.72 -12.83 8.43
C ARG A 106 -4.76 -13.57 9.28
N THR A 107 -5.76 -12.86 9.80
CA THR A 107 -6.79 -13.42 10.70
C THR A 107 -7.90 -14.16 9.95
N ARG A 108 -8.27 -13.69 8.76
CA ARG A 108 -9.25 -14.37 7.86
C ARG A 108 -8.58 -15.14 6.72
N GLY A 109 -7.26 -14.99 6.55
CA GLY A 109 -6.48 -15.87 5.68
C GLY A 109 -6.63 -17.30 6.16
N TYR A 110 -7.13 -18.15 5.27
CA TYR A 110 -7.53 -19.54 5.50
C TYR A 110 -6.63 -20.29 6.51
N GLY A 111 -7.05 -20.28 7.78
CA GLY A 111 -6.65 -21.27 8.77
C GLY A 111 -7.27 -22.62 8.41
N GLY A 112 -6.48 -23.69 8.52
CA GLY A 112 -6.69 -24.94 7.80
C GLY A 112 -8.03 -25.65 8.00
N SER A 113 -8.57 -26.18 6.90
CA SER A 113 -9.41 -27.37 6.85
C SER A 113 -9.48 -27.91 5.41
N SER A 114 -9.40 -29.23 5.25
CA SER A 114 -9.26 -29.99 3.99
C SER A 114 -10.46 -29.94 3.02
N ALA A 115 -11.32 -28.93 3.08
CA ALA A 115 -12.43 -28.73 2.13
C ALA A 115 -12.07 -27.75 0.99
N MET A 116 -10.78 -27.66 0.63
CA MET A 116 -10.14 -26.44 0.10
C MET A 116 -9.58 -26.52 -1.34
N THR A 117 -10.03 -27.48 -2.15
CA THR A 117 -9.49 -27.67 -3.51
C THR A 117 -10.38 -27.09 -4.62
N GLU A 118 -11.69 -26.92 -4.40
CA GLU A 118 -12.63 -26.64 -5.50
C GLU A 118 -12.90 -25.16 -5.83
N LEU A 119 -12.43 -24.19 -5.03
CA LEU A 119 -12.74 -22.74 -5.21
C LEU A 119 -11.51 -21.83 -5.32
N ARG A 120 -10.34 -22.37 -5.71
CA ARG A 120 -9.09 -21.59 -5.81
C ARG A 120 -8.90 -20.85 -7.13
N HIS A 121 -9.68 -21.19 -8.15
CA HIS A 121 -9.49 -20.67 -9.49
C HIS A 121 -10.62 -19.68 -9.84
N PRO A 122 -10.29 -18.54 -10.46
CA PRO A 122 -11.30 -17.66 -11.05
C PRO A 122 -12.20 -18.47 -11.98
N ASP A 123 -13.50 -18.20 -11.98
CA ASP A 123 -14.38 -18.83 -12.97
C ASP A 123 -13.95 -18.38 -14.39
N PRO A 124 -13.51 -19.33 -15.27
CA PRO A 124 -13.10 -19.00 -16.63
C PRO A 124 -14.25 -18.46 -17.50
N GLY A 125 -15.51 -18.61 -17.07
CA GLY A 125 -16.69 -17.98 -17.70
C GLY A 125 -16.67 -16.45 -17.62
N ILE A 126 -15.96 -15.88 -16.64
CA ILE A 126 -15.62 -14.46 -16.55
C ILE A 126 -14.22 -14.21 -17.13
N ALA A 127 -13.85 -14.91 -18.20
CA ALA A 127 -12.69 -14.53 -19.01
C ALA A 127 -12.97 -13.11 -19.57
N PRO A 128 -12.19 -12.08 -19.20
CA PRO A 128 -12.58 -10.71 -19.53
C PRO A 128 -12.41 -10.36 -21.02
N TRP A 129 -11.71 -11.22 -21.77
CA TRP A 129 -11.28 -10.95 -23.14
C TRP A 129 -11.61 -12.15 -24.03
N ARG A 130 -12.78 -12.11 -24.70
CA ARG A 130 -13.02 -12.91 -25.91
C ARG A 130 -12.48 -12.10 -27.10
N SER A 131 -11.71 -12.75 -27.97
CA SER A 131 -10.83 -12.11 -28.95
C SER A 131 -11.50 -11.58 -30.24
N SER A 132 -12.82 -11.31 -30.27
CA SER A 132 -13.51 -11.06 -31.55
C SER A 132 -14.26 -9.74 -31.74
N ASP A 133 -14.61 -8.97 -30.71
CA ASP A 133 -15.63 -7.92 -30.93
C ASP A 133 -15.04 -6.50 -30.80
N ALA A 134 -14.28 -6.11 -31.82
CA ALA A 134 -13.83 -4.75 -32.03
C ALA A 134 -14.70 -4.06 -33.11
N ALA A 135 -15.85 -3.50 -32.75
CA ALA A 135 -16.51 -2.45 -33.54
C ALA A 135 -17.73 -1.82 -32.82
N ALA A 136 -17.96 -0.54 -33.11
CA ALA A 136 -19.14 0.28 -32.79
C ALA A 136 -19.21 0.91 -31.38
N ALA A 137 -18.66 2.11 -31.26
CA ALA A 137 -19.03 3.05 -30.21
C ALA A 137 -20.41 3.65 -30.51
N SER A 138 -21.38 3.49 -29.61
CA SER A 138 -22.61 4.28 -29.60
C SER A 138 -22.53 5.31 -28.46
N GLN A 139 -22.69 6.58 -28.81
CA GLN A 139 -22.72 7.70 -27.88
C GLN A 139 -23.94 7.55 -26.96
N ARG A 140 -23.71 7.25 -25.68
CA ARG A 140 -24.76 7.39 -24.66
C ARG A 140 -24.75 8.81 -24.13
N ASN A 141 -25.82 9.53 -24.44
CA ASN A 141 -26.19 10.79 -23.83
C ASN A 141 -26.97 10.46 -22.55
N THR A 142 -26.41 10.70 -21.38
CA THR A 142 -27.09 10.48 -20.10
C THR A 142 -27.31 11.82 -19.41
N GLY A 143 -28.46 12.44 -19.72
CA GLY A 143 -29.04 13.47 -18.87
C GLY A 143 -29.68 12.80 -17.65
N ALA A 144 -29.03 12.90 -16.50
CA ALA A 144 -29.64 12.61 -15.21
C ALA A 144 -29.00 13.50 -14.15
N SER A 145 -29.75 14.49 -13.69
CA SER A 145 -29.40 15.33 -12.55
C SER A 145 -29.65 14.53 -11.27
N ALA A 146 -28.58 14.16 -10.55
CA ALA A 146 -28.67 13.59 -9.21
C ALA A 146 -28.72 14.71 -8.16
N PRO A 147 -29.45 14.54 -7.04
CA PRO A 147 -29.60 15.56 -6.01
C PRO A 147 -28.32 15.72 -5.19
N ALA A 148 -28.08 16.95 -4.73
CA ALA A 148 -26.95 17.28 -3.87
C ALA A 148 -27.08 16.55 -2.52
N ALA A 149 -26.08 15.73 -2.20
CA ALA A 149 -25.87 15.21 -0.85
C ALA A 149 -24.82 16.08 -0.17
N ASP A 150 -25.25 16.78 0.88
CA ASP A 150 -24.44 17.55 1.81
C ASP A 150 -23.95 16.61 2.92
N ASP A 151 -22.62 16.48 3.06
CA ASP A 151 -21.86 16.21 4.28
C ASP A 151 -20.42 15.80 3.91
N SER A 152 -19.54 16.80 3.85
CA SER A 152 -18.18 16.75 3.30
C SER A 152 -17.08 16.77 4.38
N PHE A 153 -16.06 15.93 4.24
CA PHE A 153 -14.72 16.20 4.79
C PHE A 153 -13.71 16.17 3.63
N GLY A 154 -13.25 17.36 3.22
CA GLY A 154 -12.15 17.51 2.28
C GLY A 154 -10.80 17.42 3.00
N LEU A 155 -9.81 16.73 2.40
CA LEU A 155 -8.45 16.74 2.92
C LEU A 155 -7.82 18.13 2.74
N PRO A 156 -7.31 18.78 3.81
CA PRO A 156 -6.84 20.16 3.75
C PRO A 156 -5.58 20.33 2.87
N ASN A 157 -5.49 21.49 2.21
CA ASN A 157 -4.29 22.01 1.52
C ASN A 157 -3.73 21.16 0.35
N ARG A 158 -4.60 20.47 -0.39
CA ARG A 158 -4.25 19.66 -1.56
C ARG A 158 -3.86 20.54 -2.78
N PRO A 159 -2.85 20.14 -3.60
CA PRO A 159 -2.58 20.83 -4.87
C PRO A 159 -3.71 20.63 -5.89
N GLU A 160 -3.86 21.58 -6.81
CA GLU A 160 -4.86 21.49 -7.89
C GLU A 160 -4.63 20.26 -8.77
N SER A 161 -5.68 19.49 -9.01
CA SER A 161 -5.68 18.35 -9.94
C SER A 161 -6.08 18.80 -11.34
N VAL A 162 -5.69 18.03 -12.36
CA VAL A 162 -5.85 18.39 -13.78
C VAL A 162 -7.30 18.23 -14.26
N SER A 163 -8.20 17.75 -13.42
CA SER A 163 -9.60 17.46 -13.80
C SER A 163 -10.46 18.71 -13.89
N THR A 164 -10.60 19.24 -15.11
CA THR A 164 -11.53 20.32 -15.52
C THR A 164 -12.95 19.81 -15.77
N SER A 165 -13.58 19.16 -14.79
CA SER A 165 -15.02 18.90 -14.83
C SER A 165 -15.59 18.93 -13.41
N SER A 166 -16.43 19.93 -13.16
CA SER A 166 -17.03 20.35 -11.89
C SER A 166 -18.06 19.35 -11.30
N GLN A 167 -17.92 18.06 -11.57
CA GLN A 167 -18.81 16.99 -11.07
C GLN A 167 -18.05 15.73 -10.63
N VAL A 168 -16.75 15.84 -10.36
CA VAL A 168 -16.00 14.78 -9.66
C VAL A 168 -16.16 15.03 -8.18
N ALA A 169 -16.78 14.09 -7.44
CA ALA A 169 -16.79 14.13 -5.99
C ALA A 169 -15.32 14.12 -5.51
N HIS A 170 -14.81 15.30 -5.17
CA HIS A 170 -13.44 15.49 -4.69
C HIS A 170 -13.23 14.67 -3.44
N GLY A 171 -12.51 13.55 -3.53
CA GLY A 171 -11.84 12.93 -2.40
C GLY A 171 -12.69 12.77 -1.13
N ILE A 172 -13.99 12.47 -1.25
CA ILE A 172 -14.89 12.41 -0.10
C ILE A 172 -14.65 11.08 0.61
N PHE A 173 -13.74 11.10 1.57
CA PHE A 173 -13.54 9.98 2.47
C PHE A 173 -14.71 9.94 3.46
N PRO A 174 -15.37 8.79 3.67
CA PRO A 174 -16.40 8.68 4.69
C PRO A 174 -15.79 8.86 6.10
N SER A 175 -16.51 9.56 6.99
CA SER A 175 -16.20 9.66 8.44
C SER A 175 -16.28 8.25 9.11
N PRO A 176 -15.38 7.85 10.04
CA PRO A 176 -14.72 6.51 10.03
C PRO A 176 -15.15 5.50 11.13
N PRO A 177 -14.70 4.20 11.14
CA PRO A 177 -13.73 3.50 10.26
C PRO A 177 -14.34 2.47 9.28
N GLY A 178 -13.70 2.30 8.12
CA GLY A 178 -14.17 1.37 7.08
C GLY A 178 -13.13 0.99 6.03
N LEU A 179 -13.49 0.06 5.15
CA LEU A 179 -12.72 -0.27 3.96
C LEU A 179 -13.11 0.65 2.81
N VAL A 180 -12.13 1.14 2.06
CA VAL A 180 -12.35 1.96 0.85
C VAL A 180 -11.58 1.31 -0.30
N PHE A 181 -12.25 1.08 -1.41
CA PHE A 181 -11.62 0.57 -2.62
C PHE A 181 -11.27 1.72 -3.56
N VAL A 182 -9.98 2.04 -3.62
CA VAL A 182 -9.45 3.15 -4.40
C VAL A 182 -9.05 2.67 -5.79
N LEU A 183 -9.85 3.03 -6.79
CA LEU A 183 -9.68 2.71 -8.20
C LEU A 183 -8.67 3.67 -8.84
N PHE A 184 -7.76 3.13 -9.66
CA PHE A 184 -6.79 3.95 -10.39
C PHE A 184 -6.60 3.54 -11.85
N ASP A 185 -7.26 2.49 -12.32
CA ASP A 185 -7.29 2.09 -13.74
C ASP A 185 -8.56 1.28 -14.08
N LEU A 186 -8.88 1.21 -15.38
CA LEU A 186 -10.00 0.48 -15.96
C LEU A 186 -9.49 -0.32 -17.15
N LEU A 187 -9.56 -1.66 -17.06
CA LEU A 187 -8.96 -2.55 -18.05
C LEU A 187 -9.94 -2.99 -19.13
N ALA A 188 -11.23 -3.06 -18.79
CA ALA A 188 -12.29 -3.36 -19.74
C ALA A 188 -13.62 -2.74 -19.27
N VAL A 189 -14.49 -2.39 -20.21
CA VAL A 189 -15.86 -1.93 -19.95
C VAL A 189 -16.75 -2.28 -21.13
N ASP A 190 -17.96 -2.76 -20.86
CA ASP A 190 -18.96 -3.18 -21.86
C ASP A 190 -18.40 -4.10 -22.95
N GLY A 191 -17.57 -5.07 -22.53
CA GLY A 191 -16.93 -6.04 -23.43
C GLY A 191 -15.74 -5.51 -24.22
N ARG A 192 -15.43 -4.21 -24.16
CA ARG A 192 -14.26 -3.62 -24.82
C ARG A 192 -13.01 -3.72 -23.93
N ASP A 193 -11.94 -4.31 -24.46
CA ASP A 193 -10.62 -4.29 -23.85
C ASP A 193 -9.95 -2.92 -24.03
N LEU A 194 -9.61 -2.25 -22.92
CA LEU A 194 -9.00 -0.93 -22.92
C LEU A 194 -7.48 -0.97 -22.73
N ARG A 195 -6.87 -2.13 -22.47
CA ARG A 195 -5.46 -2.23 -22.06
C ARG A 195 -4.47 -1.67 -23.08
N GLN A 196 -4.82 -1.71 -24.37
CA GLN A 196 -3.97 -1.17 -25.44
C GLN A 196 -4.06 0.36 -25.55
N LEU A 197 -5.07 1.00 -24.94
CA LEU A 197 -5.23 2.45 -24.97
C LEU A 197 -4.22 3.15 -24.05
N PRO A 198 -3.85 4.40 -24.34
CA PRO A 198 -3.14 5.28 -23.40
C PRO A 198 -3.76 5.32 -22.01
N PHE A 199 -2.92 5.37 -20.97
CA PHE A 199 -3.38 5.51 -19.57
C PHE A 199 -4.34 6.70 -19.38
N ARG A 200 -4.08 7.84 -20.04
CA ARG A 200 -4.97 9.00 -19.98
C ARG A 200 -6.40 8.65 -20.38
N GLU A 201 -6.58 7.96 -21.50
CA GLU A 201 -7.91 7.58 -22.01
C GLU A 201 -8.62 6.58 -21.10
N ARG A 202 -7.88 5.61 -20.55
CA ARG A 202 -8.44 4.64 -19.58
C ARG A 202 -8.89 5.35 -18.30
N HIS A 203 -8.07 6.26 -17.78
CA HIS A 203 -8.38 7.01 -16.57
C HIS A 203 -9.56 7.98 -16.77
N GLU A 204 -9.62 8.70 -17.90
CA GLU A 204 -10.78 9.53 -18.25
C GLU A 204 -12.07 8.69 -18.37
N THR A 205 -11.97 7.48 -18.91
CA THR A 205 -13.10 6.54 -18.97
C THR A 205 -13.53 6.11 -17.57
N LEU A 206 -12.59 5.80 -16.68
CA LEU A 206 -12.88 5.50 -15.28
C LEU A 206 -13.55 6.68 -14.57
N LEU A 207 -13.09 7.92 -14.81
CA LEU A 207 -13.70 9.12 -14.23
C LEU A 207 -15.15 9.32 -14.67
N ARG A 208 -15.50 8.96 -15.92
CA ARG A 208 -16.90 8.99 -16.38
C ARG A 208 -17.80 7.99 -15.63
N LEU A 209 -17.23 6.92 -15.07
CA LEU A 209 -17.96 5.96 -14.24
C LEU A 209 -18.08 6.43 -12.78
N ALA A 210 -17.25 7.38 -12.33
CA ALA A 210 -17.20 7.81 -10.94
C ALA A 210 -18.57 8.25 -10.35
N PRO A 211 -19.45 8.96 -11.08
CA PRO A 211 -20.77 9.33 -10.56
C PRO A 211 -21.70 8.14 -10.28
N LEU A 212 -21.40 6.95 -10.82
CA LEU A 212 -22.17 5.72 -10.62
C LEU A 212 -21.67 4.91 -9.41
N LEU A 213 -20.55 5.32 -8.80
CA LEU A 213 -19.93 4.58 -7.71
C LEU A 213 -20.57 4.94 -6.38
N PRO A 214 -20.94 3.95 -5.56
CA PRO A 214 -21.43 4.21 -4.22
C PRO A 214 -20.30 4.60 -3.27
N ASN A 215 -20.66 5.14 -2.11
CA ASN A 215 -19.72 5.41 -1.02
C ASN A 215 -18.90 4.15 -0.69
N GLY A 216 -17.59 4.32 -0.54
CA GLY A 216 -16.64 3.23 -0.32
C GLY A 216 -15.89 2.80 -1.60
N LEU A 217 -16.29 3.24 -2.78
CA LEU A 217 -15.50 3.18 -4.01
C LEU A 217 -15.08 4.59 -4.40
N LEU A 218 -13.79 4.77 -4.70
CA LEU A 218 -13.25 6.10 -5.01
C LEU A 218 -12.27 6.03 -6.17
N VAL A 219 -12.38 6.92 -7.14
CA VAL A 219 -11.37 7.05 -8.20
C VAL A 219 -10.28 8.00 -7.71
N THR A 220 -9.02 7.55 -7.74
CA THR A 220 -7.89 8.40 -7.33
C THR A 220 -7.65 9.51 -8.34
N GLU A 221 -7.35 10.72 -7.87
CA GLU A 221 -7.10 11.85 -8.77
C GLU A 221 -5.72 11.75 -9.44
N LEU A 222 -5.62 12.43 -10.58
CA LEU A 222 -4.41 12.59 -11.37
C LEU A 222 -3.90 14.04 -11.30
N TYR A 223 -2.64 14.20 -10.95
CA TYR A 223 -1.97 15.48 -10.84
C TYR A 223 -0.93 15.65 -11.94
N SER A 224 -0.70 16.88 -12.38
CA SER A 224 0.39 17.26 -13.30
C SER A 224 1.65 17.71 -12.55
N ASP A 225 1.49 18.36 -11.41
CA ASP A 225 2.62 18.80 -10.58
C ASP A 225 3.01 17.72 -9.56
N GLY A 226 3.95 16.86 -9.98
CA GLY A 226 4.49 15.81 -9.14
C GLY A 226 5.23 16.33 -7.91
N GLU A 227 5.90 17.48 -7.99
CA GLU A 227 6.67 18.05 -6.88
C GLU A 227 5.74 18.65 -5.80
N ALA A 228 4.66 19.31 -6.21
CA ALA A 228 3.62 19.75 -5.28
C ALA A 228 2.94 18.57 -4.59
N LEU A 229 2.59 17.53 -5.34
CA LEU A 229 2.03 16.31 -4.76
C LEU A 229 3.02 15.65 -3.80
N TRP A 230 4.30 15.55 -4.18
CA TRP A 230 5.34 14.96 -3.35
C TRP A 230 5.53 15.69 -2.02
N ARG A 231 5.59 17.03 -2.04
CA ARG A 231 5.65 17.86 -0.83
C ARG A 231 4.45 17.61 0.08
N TRP A 232 3.24 17.57 -0.50
CA TRP A 232 2.02 17.33 0.26
C TRP A 232 1.99 15.92 0.89
N VAL A 233 2.26 14.85 0.14
CA VAL A 233 2.27 13.48 0.68
C VAL A 233 3.40 13.29 1.71
N SER A 234 4.56 13.92 1.52
CA SER A 234 5.67 13.83 2.45
C SER A 234 5.34 14.52 3.78
N ASN A 235 4.77 15.73 3.72
CA ASN A 235 4.37 16.47 4.92
C ASN A 235 3.23 15.79 5.67
N ALA A 236 2.33 15.11 4.96
CA ALA A 236 1.24 14.35 5.55
C ALA A 236 1.70 12.96 6.08
N GLY A 237 2.94 12.55 5.83
CA GLY A 237 3.45 11.22 6.20
C GLY A 237 2.81 10.06 5.43
N TRP A 238 2.33 10.31 4.20
CA TRP A 238 1.71 9.32 3.33
C TRP A 238 2.77 8.54 2.54
N GLU A 239 2.47 7.31 2.09
CA GLU A 239 3.48 6.36 1.59
C GLU A 239 4.28 6.85 0.37
N GLY A 240 3.70 7.69 -0.47
CA GLY A 240 4.40 8.32 -1.58
C GLY A 240 3.54 8.55 -2.82
N VAL A 241 4.19 8.46 -3.98
CA VAL A 241 3.60 8.80 -5.29
C VAL A 241 3.86 7.68 -6.29
N VAL A 242 2.85 7.40 -7.12
CA VAL A 242 2.96 6.60 -8.33
C VAL A 242 2.91 7.54 -9.53
N SER A 243 3.99 7.59 -10.30
CA SER A 243 4.08 8.31 -11.58
C SER A 243 3.74 7.36 -12.71
N LYS A 244 2.85 7.79 -13.62
CA LYS A 244 2.39 7.01 -14.76
C LYS A 244 2.60 7.79 -16.04
N ARG A 245 3.23 7.19 -17.05
CA ARG A 245 3.37 7.77 -18.38
C ARG A 245 1.99 7.82 -19.04
N LEU A 246 1.49 9.00 -19.37
CA LEU A 246 0.10 9.25 -19.81
C LEU A 246 -0.26 8.52 -21.11
N THR A 247 0.72 8.31 -21.98
CA THR A 247 0.58 7.63 -23.28
C THR A 247 0.75 6.10 -23.19
N SER A 248 0.99 5.55 -21.99
CA SER A 248 1.36 4.13 -21.87
C SER A 248 0.16 3.17 -21.93
N PRO A 249 0.27 2.06 -22.67
CA PRO A 249 -0.68 0.95 -22.54
C PRO A 249 -0.48 0.26 -21.19
N TYR A 250 -1.48 -0.53 -20.78
CA TYR A 250 -1.39 -1.39 -19.61
C TYR A 250 -0.52 -2.61 -19.94
N ARG A 251 0.58 -2.80 -19.20
CA ARG A 251 1.55 -3.89 -19.42
C ARG A 251 1.64 -4.75 -18.19
N GLU A 252 1.65 -6.07 -18.37
CA GLU A 252 1.64 -7.01 -17.26
C GLU A 252 2.88 -6.89 -16.37
N ALA A 253 2.67 -7.02 -15.07
CA ALA A 253 3.73 -7.04 -14.05
C ALA A 253 4.70 -5.85 -14.22
N LYS A 254 6.02 -6.11 -14.30
CA LYS A 254 7.09 -5.09 -14.32
C LYS A 254 7.82 -4.97 -15.66
N LYS A 255 7.27 -5.51 -16.76
CA LYS A 255 7.92 -5.53 -18.08
C LYS A 255 7.73 -4.19 -18.83
N HIS A 256 7.98 -3.08 -18.16
CA HIS A 256 7.73 -1.73 -18.68
C HIS A 256 8.62 -0.70 -17.99
N ARG A 257 8.56 0.58 -18.40
CA ARG A 257 9.14 1.71 -17.66
C ARG A 257 8.15 2.84 -17.44
N ASP A 258 6.87 2.51 -17.55
CA ASP A 258 5.79 3.48 -17.65
C ASP A 258 5.15 3.82 -16.31
N TRP A 259 5.17 2.90 -15.34
CA TRP A 259 4.72 3.16 -13.97
C TRP A 259 5.91 3.10 -13.02
N LEU A 260 6.15 4.21 -12.34
CA LEU A 260 7.21 4.36 -11.35
C LEU A 260 6.59 4.66 -9.99
N LYS A 261 7.19 4.13 -8.91
CA LYS A 261 6.82 4.49 -7.54
C LYS A 261 7.99 5.12 -6.83
N THR A 262 7.73 6.23 -6.16
CA THR A 262 8.66 6.88 -5.23
C THR A 262 8.00 6.85 -3.85
N LYS A 263 8.69 6.26 -2.86
CA LYS A 263 8.18 6.14 -1.50
C LYS A 263 8.76 7.24 -0.62
N THR A 264 7.93 7.88 0.19
CA THR A 264 8.41 8.73 1.28
C THR A 264 9.15 7.84 2.28
N ALA A 265 10.06 8.44 3.04
CA ALA A 265 10.65 7.74 4.16
C ALA A 265 9.61 7.73 5.29
N LEU A 266 9.29 6.55 5.81
CA LEU A 266 8.45 6.42 7.01
C LEU A 266 9.12 7.15 8.15
N LEU A 267 8.37 7.89 8.97
CA LEU A 267 8.81 8.39 10.26
C LEU A 267 8.03 7.63 11.33
N VAL A 268 8.75 7.04 12.28
CA VAL A 268 8.17 6.21 13.34
C VAL A 268 8.81 6.59 14.66
N ASP A 269 7.97 6.92 15.64
CA ASP A 269 8.40 7.04 17.02
C ASP A 269 8.60 5.64 17.60
N VAL A 270 9.77 5.42 18.18
CA VAL A 270 10.19 4.16 18.76
C VAL A 270 10.81 4.42 20.12
N ASP A 271 10.79 3.40 20.96
CA ASP A 271 11.56 3.41 22.19
C ASP A 271 12.86 2.66 21.97
N ILE A 272 13.98 3.28 22.32
CA ILE A 272 15.27 2.59 22.38
C ILE A 272 15.35 1.86 23.71
N VAL A 273 15.48 0.54 23.65
CA VAL A 273 15.41 -0.34 24.83
C VAL A 273 16.70 -1.12 25.08
N GLY A 274 17.67 -1.02 24.18
CA GLY A 274 18.96 -1.70 24.33
C GLY A 274 20.03 -1.15 23.42
N LEU A 275 21.28 -1.46 23.75
CA LEU A 275 22.47 -1.08 23.01
C LEU A 275 23.17 -2.36 22.53
N LYS A 276 23.43 -2.48 21.22
CA LYS A 276 24.39 -3.47 20.73
C LYS A 276 25.79 -2.93 20.95
N VAL A 277 26.63 -3.75 21.57
CA VAL A 277 27.98 -3.38 21.98
C VAL A 277 29.01 -4.17 21.18
N ARG A 278 30.03 -3.50 20.66
CA ARG A 278 31.20 -4.12 20.05
C ARG A 278 32.45 -3.46 20.61
N GLU A 279 33.44 -4.28 21.01
CA GLU A 279 34.71 -3.78 21.57
C GLU A 279 34.50 -2.78 22.72
N GLY A 280 33.49 -3.03 23.57
CA GLY A 280 33.14 -2.15 24.70
C GLY A 280 32.38 -0.88 24.32
N GLN A 281 32.08 -0.64 23.04
CA GLN A 281 31.40 0.56 22.57
C GLN A 281 29.97 0.28 22.07
N ALA A 282 29.05 1.22 22.32
CA ALA A 282 27.72 1.19 21.74
C ALA A 282 27.77 1.51 20.24
N VAL A 283 27.36 0.55 19.39
CA VAL A 283 27.43 0.66 17.91
C VAL A 283 26.08 0.68 17.23
N SER A 284 25.02 0.23 17.92
CA SER A 284 23.65 0.24 17.42
C SER A 284 22.66 0.31 18.57
N LEU A 285 21.50 0.89 18.30
CA LEU A 285 20.39 0.98 19.22
C LEU A 285 19.32 -0.04 18.84
N ILE A 286 18.82 -0.78 19.82
CA ILE A 286 17.70 -1.73 19.66
C ILE A 286 16.39 -0.96 19.83
N MET A 287 15.55 -1.03 18.81
CA MET A 287 14.28 -0.31 18.74
C MET A 287 13.12 -1.21 19.17
N SER A 288 12.18 -0.63 19.89
CA SER A 288 10.90 -1.22 20.28
C SER A 288 9.76 -0.37 19.74
N LEU A 289 8.73 -1.02 19.19
CA LEU A 289 7.45 -0.41 18.84
C LEU A 289 6.35 -1.27 19.48
N ASP A 290 5.49 -0.65 20.29
CA ASP A 290 4.42 -1.33 21.03
C ASP A 290 4.89 -2.56 21.84
N GLY A 291 6.11 -2.48 22.40
CA GLY A 291 6.71 -3.55 23.19
C GLY A 291 7.23 -4.74 22.38
N GLN A 292 7.31 -4.60 21.05
CA GLN A 292 7.86 -5.61 20.14
C GLN A 292 9.18 -5.15 19.52
N TYR A 293 10.07 -6.09 19.23
CA TYR A 293 11.34 -5.79 18.56
C TYR A 293 11.10 -5.24 17.16
N PHE A 294 11.55 -4.00 16.92
CA PHE A 294 11.31 -3.28 15.67
C PHE A 294 12.57 -3.13 14.79
N GLY A 295 13.63 -3.88 15.13
CA GLY A 295 14.93 -3.82 14.47
C GLY A 295 15.96 -3.02 15.25
N SER A 296 17.07 -2.68 14.59
CA SER A 296 18.14 -1.89 15.20
C SER A 296 18.63 -0.77 14.28
N VAL A 297 18.99 0.37 14.84
CA VAL A 297 19.47 1.55 14.11
C VAL A 297 20.92 1.87 14.45
N SER A 298 21.73 2.13 13.45
CA SER A 298 23.13 2.59 13.60
C SER A 298 23.40 3.88 12.84
N LEU A 299 22.65 4.13 11.77
CA LEU A 299 22.78 5.33 10.96
C LEU A 299 22.16 6.51 11.70
N GLY A 300 22.86 7.64 11.77
CA GLY A 300 22.47 8.80 12.57
C GLY A 300 22.99 8.80 14.01
N LEU A 301 23.62 7.72 14.46
CA LEU A 301 24.35 7.69 15.73
C LEU A 301 25.70 8.40 15.55
N THR A 302 25.89 9.58 16.15
CA THR A 302 27.14 10.35 16.03
C THR A 302 28.24 9.77 16.92
N GLY A 303 29.50 10.18 16.70
CA GLY A 303 30.62 9.77 17.56
C GLY A 303 30.42 10.17 19.01
N GLU A 304 29.93 11.41 19.24
CA GLU A 304 29.61 11.94 20.57
C GLU A 304 28.51 11.13 21.26
N MET A 305 27.43 10.79 20.54
CA MET A 305 26.37 9.94 21.09
C MET A 305 26.89 8.55 21.47
N ARG A 306 27.72 7.93 20.62
CA ARG A 306 28.33 6.63 20.95
C ARG A 306 29.18 6.73 22.21
N ALA A 307 30.01 7.76 22.32
CA ALA A 307 30.86 7.98 23.49
C ALA A 307 30.02 8.16 24.76
N LEU A 308 28.97 9.00 24.70
CA LEU A 308 28.07 9.24 25.82
C LEU A 308 27.34 7.96 26.25
N LEU A 309 26.72 7.24 25.31
CA LEU A 309 26.02 5.99 25.59
C LEU A 309 26.98 4.93 26.15
N THR A 310 28.20 4.87 25.63
CA THR A 310 29.23 3.95 26.14
C THR A 310 29.61 4.30 27.57
N SER A 311 29.93 5.57 27.86
CA SER A 311 30.36 5.97 29.20
C SER A 311 29.28 5.88 30.27
N GLN A 312 28.01 6.07 29.87
CA GLN A 312 26.89 6.14 30.82
C GLN A 312 26.18 4.80 30.99
N LEU A 313 26.11 3.99 29.93
CA LEU A 313 25.17 2.86 29.86
C LEU A 313 25.84 1.53 29.53
N VAL A 314 27.10 1.50 29.10
CA VAL A 314 27.85 0.25 28.91
C VAL A 314 28.78 0.07 30.12
N PRO A 315 28.51 -0.90 31.01
CA PRO A 315 29.42 -1.20 32.11
C PRO A 315 30.83 -1.51 31.59
N GLY A 316 31.88 -0.95 32.21
CA GLY A 316 33.26 -1.15 31.74
C GLY A 316 33.74 -2.60 31.71
N ASN A 317 33.11 -3.47 32.50
CA ASN A 317 33.34 -4.92 32.53
C ASN A 317 32.21 -5.73 31.86
N ALA A 318 31.34 -5.08 31.06
CA ALA A 318 30.27 -5.75 30.37
C ALA A 318 30.82 -6.92 29.54
N PHE A 319 30.22 -8.10 29.72
CA PHE A 319 30.57 -9.36 29.04
C PHE A 319 31.90 -10.02 29.47
N ALA A 320 32.58 -9.53 30.52
CA ALA A 320 33.79 -10.17 31.04
C ALA A 320 33.53 -11.57 31.64
N ASP A 321 32.30 -11.83 32.08
CA ASP A 321 31.83 -13.12 32.62
C ASP A 321 31.37 -14.11 31.53
N GLY A 322 31.56 -13.78 30.26
CA GLY A 322 31.17 -14.60 29.11
C GLY A 322 29.68 -14.51 28.74
N ARG A 323 28.86 -13.75 29.46
CA ARG A 323 27.48 -13.49 29.04
C ARG A 323 27.48 -12.67 27.75
N SER A 324 26.42 -12.83 26.95
CA SER A 324 26.19 -12.00 25.76
C SER A 324 25.15 -10.91 25.99
N GLN A 325 24.44 -10.92 27.11
CA GLN A 325 23.39 -9.95 27.42
C GLN A 325 23.43 -9.52 28.88
N TYR A 326 23.22 -8.23 29.12
CA TYR A 326 23.15 -7.62 30.44
C TYR A 326 21.87 -6.79 30.58
N GLY A 327 21.27 -6.76 31.77
CA GLY A 327 20.01 -6.07 32.04
C GLY A 327 18.77 -6.92 31.78
N LYS A 328 17.59 -6.38 32.09
CA LYS A 328 16.30 -7.07 31.94
C LYS A 328 15.84 -7.00 30.49
N LEU A 329 15.55 -8.16 29.89
CA LEU A 329 14.98 -8.24 28.54
C LEU A 329 13.61 -7.49 28.51
N PRO A 330 13.44 -6.50 27.63
CA PRO A 330 12.21 -5.70 27.55
C PRO A 330 11.10 -6.38 26.73
N PHE A 331 11.40 -7.53 26.11
CA PHE A 331 10.49 -8.28 25.26
C PHE A 331 10.02 -9.58 25.94
N PRO A 332 8.86 -10.13 25.58
CA PRO A 332 8.40 -11.42 26.11
C PRO A 332 9.37 -12.57 25.80
N THR A 333 9.98 -12.55 24.61
CA THR A 333 10.99 -13.53 24.18
C THR A 333 12.10 -12.84 23.38
N LEU A 334 13.31 -13.42 23.41
CA LEU A 334 14.45 -12.91 22.67
C LEU A 334 14.30 -13.23 21.18
N HIS A 335 14.28 -12.19 20.34
CA HIS A 335 14.21 -12.33 18.90
C HIS A 335 15.45 -13.10 18.34
N PRO A 336 15.28 -14.00 17.34
CA PRO A 336 16.38 -14.78 16.77
C PRO A 336 17.59 -13.95 16.32
N ASP A 337 17.35 -12.80 15.69
CA ASP A 337 18.40 -11.88 15.20
C ASP A 337 19.29 -11.32 16.31
N LEU A 338 18.85 -11.39 17.56
CA LEU A 338 19.58 -10.86 18.72
C LEU A 338 20.38 -11.94 19.46
N LYS A 339 20.17 -13.24 19.17
CA LYS A 339 20.78 -14.35 19.92
C LYS A 339 22.31 -14.32 19.94
N ARG A 340 22.94 -13.83 18.89
CA ARG A 340 24.40 -13.79 18.72
C ARG A 340 25.02 -12.43 19.01
N GLU A 341 24.19 -11.44 19.35
CA GLU A 341 24.65 -10.08 19.58
C GLU A 341 25.04 -9.87 21.04
N ARG A 342 26.00 -8.96 21.28
CA ARG A 342 26.32 -8.48 22.63
C ARG A 342 25.44 -7.29 22.95
N ILE A 343 24.59 -7.41 23.97
CA ILE A 343 23.53 -6.43 24.24
C ILE A 343 23.56 -5.98 25.69
N VAL A 344 23.42 -4.66 25.90
CA VAL A 344 23.06 -4.09 27.19
C VAL A 344 21.63 -3.56 27.09
N TRP A 345 20.71 -4.13 27.85
CA TRP A 345 19.32 -3.68 27.95
C TRP A 345 19.20 -2.48 28.87
N LEU A 346 18.44 -1.48 28.45
CA LEU A 346 18.24 -0.25 29.22
C LEU A 346 17.18 -0.46 30.29
N GLU A 347 17.40 0.13 31.47
CA GLU A 347 16.41 0.12 32.54
C GLU A 347 15.18 0.97 32.21
N GLN A 348 15.41 2.11 31.55
CA GLN A 348 14.36 3.00 31.06
C GLN A 348 14.46 3.14 29.54
N PRO A 349 13.34 3.00 28.81
CA PRO A 349 13.33 3.24 27.38
C PRO A 349 13.61 4.71 27.04
N ILE A 350 14.37 4.96 25.98
CA ILE A 350 14.67 6.32 25.49
C ILE A 350 13.82 6.60 24.25
N PRO A 351 12.87 7.55 24.28
CA PRO A 351 12.02 7.83 23.14
C PRO A 351 12.84 8.50 22.02
N CYS A 352 12.68 8.02 20.80
CA CYS A 352 13.37 8.53 19.60
C CYS A 352 12.44 8.47 18.39
N THR A 353 12.70 9.31 17.39
CA THR A 353 12.09 9.17 16.06
C THR A 353 13.11 8.58 15.11
N VAL A 354 12.70 7.57 14.34
CA VAL A 354 13.51 6.96 13.28
C VAL A 354 12.80 7.10 11.95
N THR A 355 13.60 7.16 10.88
CA THR A 355 13.10 7.09 9.52
C THR A 355 13.54 5.80 8.82
N GLY A 356 12.73 5.25 7.91
CA GLY A 356 13.06 4.04 7.17
C GLY A 356 12.24 3.90 5.88
N LEU A 357 12.52 2.86 5.10
CA LEU A 357 11.88 2.68 3.79
C LEU A 357 10.51 1.98 3.87
N GLU A 358 10.40 0.96 4.72
CA GLU A 358 9.20 0.13 4.89
C GLU A 358 9.32 -0.74 6.15
N ILE A 359 8.20 -1.24 6.65
CA ILE A 359 8.15 -2.29 7.67
C ILE A 359 8.12 -3.65 6.97
N THR A 360 9.03 -4.56 7.34
CA THR A 360 9.11 -5.90 6.76
C THR A 360 7.94 -6.79 7.21
N GLU A 361 7.69 -7.91 6.54
CA GLU A 361 6.67 -8.88 6.98
C GLU A 361 6.91 -9.41 8.41
N ALA A 362 8.17 -9.45 8.83
CA ALA A 362 8.63 -9.78 10.16
C ALA A 362 8.45 -8.64 11.19
N GLY A 363 7.88 -7.50 10.78
CA GLY A 363 7.57 -6.38 11.67
C GLY A 363 8.74 -5.47 12.03
N GLN A 364 9.82 -5.45 11.23
CA GLN A 364 11.02 -4.63 11.50
C GLN A 364 11.12 -3.47 10.51
N LEU A 365 11.71 -2.34 10.93
CA LEU A 365 11.97 -1.22 10.02
C LEU A 365 13.18 -1.49 9.11
N ARG A 366 13.00 -1.33 7.80
CA ARG A 366 14.05 -1.50 6.80
C ARG A 366 14.81 -0.19 6.55
N HIS A 367 16.14 -0.27 6.54
CA HIS A 367 17.06 0.89 6.43
C HIS A 367 16.77 2.00 7.46
N PRO A 368 16.72 1.65 8.76
CA PRO A 368 16.43 2.64 9.78
C PRO A 368 17.57 3.66 9.88
N LYS A 369 17.21 4.93 10.06
CA LYS A 369 18.08 6.05 10.36
C LYS A 369 17.49 6.84 11.52
N LEU A 370 18.33 7.21 12.48
CA LEU A 370 17.92 8.04 13.60
C LEU A 370 17.60 9.45 13.09
N ALA A 371 16.38 9.92 13.35
CA ALA A 371 15.93 11.26 13.00
C ALA A 371 16.00 12.20 14.21
N SER A 372 15.67 11.70 15.40
CA SER A 372 15.81 12.39 16.69
C SER A 372 16.24 11.41 17.78
N PHE A 373 16.81 11.91 18.88
CA PHE A 373 17.22 11.10 20.03
C PHE A 373 16.80 11.76 21.34
N GLY A 374 16.20 10.99 22.25
CA GLY A 374 15.76 11.46 23.57
C GLY A 374 14.48 12.31 23.56
N ARG A 375 13.79 12.38 22.42
CA ARG A 375 12.50 13.07 22.26
C ARG A 375 11.71 12.44 21.12
N ARG A 376 10.39 12.54 21.20
CA ARG A 376 9.47 12.24 20.08
C ARG A 376 9.39 13.44 19.14
N GLY A 377 9.13 13.17 17.87
CA GLY A 377 9.18 14.13 16.76
C GLY A 377 7.87 14.86 16.51
#